data_AF-A0A935FT50-F1
#
_entry.id   AF-A0A935FT50-F1
#
_cell.length_a   1.000
_cell.length_b   1.000
_cell.length_c   1.000
_cell.angle_alpha   90.00
_cell.angle_beta   90.00
_cell.angle_gamma   90.00
#
_symmetry.space_group_name_H-M   'P 1'
#
loop_
_entity.id
_entity.type
_entity.pdbx_description
1 polymer ?
#
loop_
_entity_poly.entity_id
_entity_poly.type
_entity_poly.pdbx_seq_one_letter_code
_entity_poly.pdbx_strand_id
1 'polypeptide(L)' 'MNEDNTKEVSFAVGKDLDDLKKNEIDLVEQGWQSEGPIIENEDGTLTRKMIKV' A
#
# COMPACT_ATOMS: atom_id res chain seq x y z
N MET A 1 -28.99 -1.56 -10.45
CA MET A 1 -27.68 -2.22 -10.34
C MET A 1 -26.87 -1.38 -9.39
N ASN A 2 -26.65 -1.83 -8.17
CA ASN A 2 -25.65 -1.21 -7.30
C ASN A 2 -24.31 -1.77 -7.79
N GLU A 3 -23.56 -0.98 -8.55
CA GLU A 3 -22.16 -1.27 -8.78
C GLU A 3 -21.46 -1.11 -7.43
N ASP A 4 -21.25 -2.22 -6.73
CA ASP A 4 -20.28 -2.34 -5.64
C ASP A 4 -18.90 -1.96 -6.22
N ASN A 5 -18.63 -0.66 -6.26
CA ASN A 5 -17.37 -0.09 -6.73
C ASN A 5 -16.36 -0.16 -5.58
N THR A 6 -16.17 -1.37 -5.05
CA THR A 6 -15.24 -1.64 -3.97
C THR A 6 -13.85 -1.65 -4.58
N LYS A 7 -13.18 -0.50 -4.53
CA LYS A 7 -11.76 -0.40 -4.91
C LYS A 7 -11.00 -1.45 -4.12
N GLU A 8 -10.22 -2.28 -4.81
CA GLU A 8 -9.35 -3.24 -4.13
C GLU A 8 -8.33 -2.47 -3.29
N VAL A 9 -8.13 -2.93 -2.05
CA VAL A 9 -7.21 -2.32 -1.08
C VAL A 9 -6.15 -3.36 -0.71
N SER A 10 -4.90 -2.92 -0.74
CA SER A 10 -3.74 -3.67 -0.27
C SER A 10 -2.84 -2.77 0.58
N PHE A 11 -1.77 -3.32 1.13
CA PHE A 11 -0.80 -2.57 1.94
C PHE A 11 0.61 -2.92 1.49
N ALA A 12 1.41 -1.90 1.20
CA ALA A 12 2.87 -2.05 1.17
C ALA A 12 3.35 -2.14 2.62
N VAL A 13 4.24 -3.08 2.91
CA VAL A 13 4.82 -3.30 4.24
C VAL A 13 6.33 -3.35 4.08
N GLY A 14 7.09 -2.70 4.95
CA GLY A 14 8.55 -2.80 4.95
C GLY A 14 9.16 -2.63 6.34
N LYS A 15 10.37 -3.14 6.55
CA LYS A 15 11.09 -3.00 7.83
C LYS A 15 11.72 -1.62 8.05
N ASP A 16 11.90 -0.88 6.97
CA ASP A 16 12.41 0.48 6.93
C ASP A 16 11.86 1.20 5.68
N LEU A 17 12.24 2.46 5.48
CA LEU A 17 11.74 3.28 4.38
C LEU A 17 12.18 2.80 2.99
N ASP A 18 13.36 2.19 2.87
CA ASP A 18 13.86 1.71 1.57
C ASP A 18 13.14 0.41 1.19
N ASP A 19 12.95 -0.50 2.15
CA ASP A 19 12.18 -1.72 1.96
C ASP A 19 10.70 -1.42 1.64
N LEU A 20 10.09 -0.48 2.36
CA LEU A 20 8.72 -0.04 2.08
C LEU A 20 8.58 0.52 0.67
N LYS A 21 9.49 1.41 0.24
CA LYS A 21 9.46 2.00 -1.10
C LYS A 21 9.62 0.95 -2.20
N LYS A 22 10.47 -0.04 -1.98
CA LYS A 22 10.65 -1.15 -2.92
C LYS A 22 9.35 -1.93 -3.10
N ASN A 23 8.66 -2.22 -1.99
CA ASN A 23 7.37 -2.91 -2.02
C ASN A 23 6.24 -2.03 -2.60
N GLU A 24 6.28 -0.71 -2.36
CA GLU A 24 5.41 0.25 -3.04
C GLU A 24 5.62 0.21 -4.57
N ILE A 25 6.87 0.19 -5.05
CA ILE A 25 7.19 0.14 -6.49
C ILE A 25 6.64 -1.13 -7.14
N ASP A 26 6.84 -2.30 -6.53
CA ASP A 26 6.33 -3.57 -7.05
C ASP A 26 4.80 -3.57 -7.17
N LEU A 27 4.10 -2.97 -6.19
CA LEU A 27 2.66 -2.77 -6.25
C LEU A 27 2.27 -1.73 -7.31
N VAL A 28 3.01 -0.63 -7.46
CA VAL A 28 2.75 0.37 -8.50
C VAL A 28 2.86 -0.24 -9.91
N GLU A 29 3.86 -1.09 -10.15
CA GLU A 29 4.01 -1.83 -11.41
C GLU A 29 2.84 -2.79 -11.70
N GLN A 30 2.18 -3.26 -10.65
CA GLN A 30 0.95 -4.06 -10.74
C GLN A 30 -0.32 -3.20 -10.88
N GLY A 31 -0.23 -1.87 -11.00
CA GLY A 31 -1.39 -0.98 -11.12
C GLY A 31 -2.03 -0.62 -9.78
N TRP A 32 -1.24 -0.53 -8.72
CA TRP A 32 -1.68 0.03 -7.45
C TRP A 32 -1.15 1.45 -7.27
N GLN A 33 -1.79 2.25 -6.41
CA GLN A 33 -1.36 3.59 -6.07
C GLN A 33 -1.38 3.78 -4.55
N SER A 34 -0.37 4.45 -4.01
CA SER A 34 -0.34 4.79 -2.59
C SER A 34 -1.48 5.74 -2.21
N GLU A 35 -2.18 5.44 -1.12
CA GLU A 35 -3.24 6.24 -0.52
C GLU A 35 -2.90 6.55 0.94
N GLY A 36 -2.77 7.84 1.28
CA GLY A 36 -2.54 8.25 2.67
C GLY A 36 -1.08 8.17 3.16
N PRO A 37 -0.88 8.36 4.48
CA PRO A 37 0.44 8.44 5.10
C PRO A 37 1.06 7.05 5.34
N ILE A 38 2.36 7.04 5.61
CA ILE A 38 3.07 5.86 6.14
C ILE A 38 2.73 5.74 7.63
N ILE A 39 2.43 4.53 8.07
CA ILE A 39 2.12 4.18 9.46
C ILE A 39 3.23 3.27 9.99
N GLU A 40 3.86 3.67 11.09
CA GLU A 40 4.77 2.80 11.85
C GLU A 40 3.96 1.96 12.84
N ASN A 41 4.14 0.65 12.78
CA ASN A 41 3.46 -0.32 13.65
C ASN A 41 4.27 -0.58 14.92
N GLU A 42 3.62 -1.21 15.92
CA GLU A 42 4.25 -1.56 17.20
C GLU A 42 5.43 -2.55 17.05
N ASP A 43 5.47 -3.32 15.96
CA ASP A 43 6.55 -4.25 15.63
C ASP A 43 7.74 -3.59 14.90
N GLY A 44 7.68 -2.26 14.69
CA GLY A 44 8.70 -1.47 14.01
C GLY A 44 8.61 -1.52 12.48
N THR A 45 7.62 -2.21 11.91
CA THR A 45 7.39 -2.16 10.46
C THR A 45 6.69 -0.87 10.05
N LEU A 46 6.96 -0.43 8.83
CA LEU A 46 6.27 0.66 8.18
C LEU A 46 5.26 0.09 7.20
N THR A 47 4.06 0.67 7.16
CA THR A 47 3.01 0.29 6.22
C THR A 47 2.46 1.49 5.49
N ARG A 48 2.00 1.28 4.26
CA ARG A 48 1.24 2.28 3.52
C ARG A 48 0.08 1.62 2.79
N LYS A 49 -1.09 2.24 2.88
CA LYS A 49 -2.28 1.77 2.18
C LYS A 49 -2.10 1.99 0.67
N MET A 50 -2.52 1.01 -0.11
CA MET A 50 -2.46 0.98 -1.57
C MET A 50 -3.85 0.69 -2.12
N ILE A 51 -4.26 1.39 -3.17
CA ILE A 51 -5.54 1.20 -3.87
C ILE A 51 -5.29 0.79 -5.32
N LYS A 52 -6.08 -0.17 -5.84
CA LYS A 52 -5.99 -0.56 -7.24
C LYS A 52 -6.56 0.53 -8.15
N VAL A 53 -5.84 0.86 -9.21
CA VAL A 53 -6.22 1.88 -10.22
C VAL A 53 -6.42 1.29 -11.60
#